data_AF-A0A951WU90-F1
#
_entry.id   AF-A0A951WU90-F1
#
_cell.length_a   1.000
_cell.length_b   1.000
_cell.length_c   1.000
_cell.angle_alpha   90.00
_cell.angle_beta   90.00
_cell.angle_gamma   90.00
#
_symmetry.space_group_name_H-M   'P 1'
#
loop_
_entity.id
_entity.type
_entity.pdbx_description
1 polymer ?
#
loop_
_entity_poly.entity_id
_entity_poly.type
_entity_poly.pdbx_seq_one_letter_code
_entity_poly.pdbx_strand_id
1 'polypeptide(L)'
;MLVDHVCSLPECHEESLAFMYMMVQLDGCVSCATDSYRAMNGCSLCAYRVLKRFKGSDDDLLARYADALREVRAFRAHSGRPAAALIVGTSIPAYAIAGG
;
A
#
# COMPACT_ATOMS: atom_id res chain seq x y z
N MET A 1 2.96 1.05 19.79
CA MET A 1 2.98 2.01 18.67
C MET A 1 2.31 1.36 17.45
N LEU A 2 2.00 2.10 16.37
CA LEU A 2 1.34 1.54 15.16
C LEU A 2 2.08 0.30 14.61
N VAL A 3 3.41 0.39 14.53
CA VAL A 3 4.26 -0.69 14.00
C VAL A 3 4.11 -1.97 14.81
N ASP A 4 4.12 -1.89 16.16
CA ASP A 4 3.98 -3.07 17.02
C ASP A 4 2.63 -3.75 16.84
N HIS A 5 1.56 -2.95 16.68
CA HIS A 5 0.21 -3.45 16.42
C HIS A 5 0.18 -4.21 15.09
N VAL A 6 0.64 -3.59 14.00
CA VAL A 6 0.65 -4.22 12.66
C VAL A 6 1.50 -5.49 12.63
N CYS A 7 2.66 -5.50 13.29
CA CYS A 7 3.53 -6.68 13.37
C CYS A 7 2.91 -7.86 14.13
N SER A 8 1.87 -7.63 14.94
CA SER A 8 1.14 -8.70 15.64
C SER A 8 0.06 -9.37 14.79
N LEU A 9 -0.28 -8.80 13.63
CA LEU A 9 -1.37 -9.25 12.77
C LEU A 9 -0.88 -10.23 11.69
N PRO A 10 -1.75 -11.13 11.19
CA PRO A 10 -1.44 -11.95 10.04
C PRO A 10 -1.02 -11.11 8.82
N GLU A 11 -0.16 -11.65 7.96
CA GLU A 11 0.36 -10.92 6.79
C GLU A 11 -0.75 -10.45 5.83
N CYS A 12 -1.80 -11.27 5.66
CA CYS A 12 -2.96 -10.96 4.81
C CYS A 12 -4.07 -10.18 5.54
N HIS A 13 -3.85 -9.74 6.77
CA HIS A 13 -4.82 -8.90 7.48
C HIS A 13 -4.92 -7.53 6.81
N GLU A 14 -6.13 -6.97 6.72
CA GLU A 14 -6.37 -5.70 6.02
C GLU A 14 -5.51 -4.54 6.53
N GLU A 15 -5.23 -4.50 7.84
CA GLU A 15 -4.36 -3.51 8.47
C GLU A 15 -2.89 -3.70 8.09
N SER A 16 -2.43 -4.96 7.97
CA SER A 16 -1.09 -5.29 7.47
C SER A 16 -0.93 -4.87 6.01
N LEU A 17 -1.93 -5.17 5.18
CA LEU A 17 -1.96 -4.76 3.78
C LEU A 17 -2.00 -3.23 3.63
N ALA A 18 -2.79 -2.55 4.46
CA ALA A 18 -2.89 -1.08 4.48
C ALA A 18 -1.56 -0.43 4.87
N PHE A 19 -0.90 -0.95 5.89
CA PHE A 19 0.42 -0.48 6.29
C PHE A 19 1.45 -0.68 5.17
N MET A 20 1.50 -1.87 4.56
CA MET A 20 2.39 -2.12 3.42
C MET A 20 2.10 -1.19 2.23
N TYR A 21 0.82 -0.96 1.92
CA TYR A 21 0.41 -0.05 0.86
C TYR A 21 0.82 1.41 1.14
N MET A 22 0.62 1.88 2.38
CA MET A 22 1.13 3.17 2.83
C MET A 22 2.64 3.28 2.65
N MET A 23 3.41 2.26 3.04
CA MET A 23 4.86 2.24 2.91
C MET A 23 5.30 2.37 1.44
N VAL A 24 4.67 1.62 0.53
CA VAL A 24 4.91 1.71 -0.92
C VAL A 24 4.69 3.13 -1.47
N GLN A 25 3.68 3.84 -0.96
CA GLN A 25 3.41 5.24 -1.33
C GLN A 25 4.46 6.20 -0.76
N LEU A 26 4.82 6.04 0.52
CA LEU A 26 5.84 6.88 1.18
C LEU A 26 7.21 6.76 0.52
N ASP A 27 7.55 5.55 0.08
CA ASP A 27 8.82 5.25 -0.56
C ASP A 27 8.87 5.58 -2.06
N GLY A 28 7.72 5.95 -2.65
CA GLY A 28 7.64 6.21 -4.09
C GLY A 28 7.99 4.98 -4.94
N CYS A 29 7.77 3.76 -4.42
CA CYS A 29 8.23 2.53 -5.07
C CYS A 29 7.58 2.28 -6.43
N VAL A 30 6.38 2.81 -6.65
CA VAL A 30 5.57 2.57 -7.86
C VAL A 30 6.23 3.16 -9.13
N SER A 31 7.05 4.20 -8.99
CA SER A 31 7.75 4.85 -10.11
C SER A 31 9.23 4.47 -10.22
N CYS A 32 9.71 3.52 -9.42
CA CYS A 32 11.12 3.16 -9.35
C CYS A 32 11.47 2.13 -10.44
N ALA A 33 12.62 2.28 -11.10
CA ALA A 33 13.09 1.31 -12.11
C ALA A 33 13.19 -0.10 -11.49
N THR A 34 12.95 -1.13 -12.30
CA THR A 34 12.70 -2.53 -11.90
C THR A 34 13.80 -3.15 -11.01
N ASP A 35 14.99 -2.57 -10.99
CA ASP A 35 16.17 -2.91 -10.19
C ASP A 35 16.24 -2.20 -8.82
N SER A 36 15.53 -1.09 -8.64
CA SER A 36 15.45 -0.33 -7.38
C SER A 36 14.42 -0.91 -6.41
N TYR A 37 13.38 -1.60 -6.91
CA TYR A 37 12.42 -2.37 -6.09
C TYR A 37 13.13 -3.52 -5.34
N ARG A 38 14.15 -4.13 -5.96
CA ARG A 38 14.97 -5.22 -5.36
C ARG A 38 15.89 -4.73 -4.23
N ALA A 39 16.08 -3.42 -4.10
CA ALA A 39 16.92 -2.83 -3.05
C ALA A 39 16.15 -2.57 -1.73
N MET A 40 14.81 -2.69 -1.73
CA MET A 40 13.99 -2.48 -0.55
C MET A 40 13.28 -3.78 -0.17
N ASN A 41 13.90 -4.51 0.76
CA ASN A 41 13.53 -5.88 1.14
C ASN A 41 12.16 -6.03 1.86
N GLY A 42 11.25 -5.05 1.77
CA GLY A 42 9.92 -5.12 2.40
C GLY A 42 9.91 -5.39 3.91
N CYS A 43 11.09 -5.40 4.55
CA CYS A 43 11.27 -5.84 5.92
C CYS A 43 11.04 -4.68 6.89
N SER A 44 10.80 -5.02 8.16
CA SER A 44 10.63 -4.04 9.25
C SER A 44 11.75 -3.00 9.33
N LEU A 45 12.98 -3.36 8.94
CA LEU A 45 14.12 -2.45 8.89
C LEU A 45 14.00 -1.38 7.80
N CYS A 46 13.47 -1.73 6.63
CA CYS A 46 13.16 -0.77 5.56
C CYS A 46 12.03 0.16 6.02
N ALA A 47 10.95 -0.39 6.59
CA ALA A 47 9.84 0.42 7.09
C ALA A 47 10.29 1.44 8.16
N TYR A 48 11.12 1.01 9.11
CA TYR A 48 11.66 1.88 10.14
C TYR A 48 12.50 3.04 9.58
N ARG A 49 13.38 2.77 8.60
CA ARG A 49 14.22 3.80 7.98
C ARG A 49 13.39 4.89 7.30
N VAL A 50 12.28 4.50 6.71
CA VAL A 50 11.39 5.38 5.94
C VAL A 50 10.57 6.24 6.87
N LEU A 51 9.95 5.64 7.88
CA LEU A 51 9.25 6.36 8.94
C LEU A 51 10.18 7.36 9.63
N LYS A 52 11.44 6.98 9.91
CA LYS A 52 12.42 7.89 10.52
C LYS A 52 12.82 9.08 9.63
N ARG A 53 12.72 8.96 8.31
CA ARG A 53 13.05 10.04 7.35
C ARG A 53 11.84 10.90 7.01
N PHE A 54 10.64 10.48 7.43
CA PHE A 54 9.43 11.24 7.24
C PHE A 54 9.53 12.58 7.98
N LYS A 55 9.20 13.67 7.28
CA LYS A 55 9.32 15.05 7.81
C LYS A 55 8.02 15.57 8.43
N GLY A 56 6.97 14.76 8.48
CA GLY A 56 5.69 15.11 9.12
C GLY A 56 5.58 14.56 10.54
N SER A 57 4.44 14.83 11.17
CA SER A 57 4.11 14.36 12.51
C SER A 57 3.68 12.89 12.52
N ASP A 58 3.68 12.27 13.71
CA ASP A 58 3.10 10.94 13.90
C ASP A 58 1.60 10.91 13.55
N ASP A 59 0.88 12.02 13.79
CA ASP A 59 -0.51 12.17 13.39
C ASP A 59 -0.68 12.15 11.87
N ASP A 60 0.24 12.75 11.11
CA ASP A 60 0.23 12.67 9.64
C ASP A 60 0.47 11.23 9.16
N LEU A 61 1.30 10.46 9.86
CA LEU A 61 1.50 9.03 9.57
C LEU A 61 0.22 8.23 9.85
N LEU A 62 -0.46 8.50 10.96
CA LEU A 62 -1.72 7.85 11.31
C LEU A 62 -2.84 8.20 10.32
N ALA A 63 -2.90 9.44 9.85
CA ALA A 63 -3.86 9.86 8.83
C ALA A 63 -3.62 9.12 7.51
N ARG A 64 -2.37 9.05 7.04
CA ARG A 64 -1.98 8.29 5.84
C ARG A 64 -2.28 6.80 5.96
N TYR A 65 -2.04 6.22 7.14
CA TYR A 65 -2.42 4.85 7.44
C TYR A 65 -3.93 4.64 7.34
N ALA A 66 -4.72 5.54 7.90
CA ALA A 66 -6.18 5.47 7.84
C ALA A 66 -6.71 5.60 6.41
N ASP A 67 -6.11 6.46 5.58
CA ASP A 67 -6.40 6.56 4.15
C ASP A 67 -6.11 5.24 3.42
N ALA A 68 -4.92 4.68 3.61
CA ALA A 68 -4.53 3.39 3.04
C ALA A 68 -5.47 2.25 3.47
N LEU A 69 -5.90 2.24 4.74
CA LEU A 69 -6.84 1.24 5.25
C LEU A 69 -8.22 1.38 4.61
N ARG A 70 -8.68 2.61 4.37
CA ARG A 70 -9.92 2.87 3.64
C ARG A 70 -9.84 2.31 2.22
N GLU A 71 -8.72 2.49 1.54
CA GLU A 71 -8.50 2.00 0.18
C GLU A 71 -8.45 0.47 0.10
N VAL A 72 -7.73 -0.19 1.03
CA VAL A 72 -7.69 -1.67 1.10
C VAL A 72 -9.08 -2.25 1.38
N ARG A 73 -9.82 -1.65 2.31
CA ARG A 73 -11.20 -2.06 2.63
C ARG A 73 -12.15 -1.84 1.46
N ALA A 74 -12.00 -0.70 0.78
CA ALA A 74 -12.71 -0.46 -0.46
C ALA A 74 -12.37 -1.56 -1.45
N PHE A 75 -11.10 -1.81 -1.78
CA PHE A 75 -10.72 -2.86 -2.72
C PHE A 75 -11.36 -4.23 -2.41
N ARG A 76 -11.34 -4.64 -1.13
CA ARG A 76 -12.00 -5.88 -0.69
C ARG A 76 -13.51 -5.87 -0.96
N ALA A 77 -14.20 -4.77 -0.66
CA ALA A 77 -15.63 -4.62 -0.93
C ALA A 77 -15.97 -4.62 -2.44
N HIS A 78 -15.04 -4.18 -3.29
CA HIS A 78 -15.22 -4.13 -4.75
C HIS A 78 -14.63 -5.35 -5.47
N SER A 79 -14.24 -6.42 -4.77
CA SER A 79 -13.56 -7.62 -5.30
C SER A 79 -14.42 -8.52 -6.22
N GLY A 80 -15.31 -7.92 -7.00
CA GLY A 80 -15.76 -8.44 -8.31
C GLY A 80 -15.05 -7.78 -9.50
N ARG A 81 -14.07 -6.87 -9.31
CA ARG A 81 -13.32 -6.19 -10.40
C ARG A 81 -11.82 -6.10 -10.07
N PRO A 82 -10.91 -6.39 -11.01
CA PRO A 82 -9.47 -6.34 -10.74
C PRO A 82 -8.98 -4.89 -10.57
N ALA A 83 -8.48 -4.52 -9.38
CA ALA A 83 -7.97 -3.19 -9.07
C ALA A 83 -6.63 -2.81 -9.72
N ALA A 84 -6.01 -3.72 -10.47
CA ALA A 84 -4.92 -3.35 -11.37
C ALA A 84 -5.32 -2.20 -12.31
N ALA A 85 -6.62 -2.07 -12.60
CA ALA A 85 -7.25 -1.02 -13.41
C ALA A 85 -7.17 0.41 -12.85
N LEU A 86 -7.17 0.56 -11.52
CA LEU A 86 -7.14 1.89 -10.88
C LEU A 86 -5.73 2.30 -10.46
N ILE A 87 -4.86 1.32 -10.17
CA ILE A 87 -3.51 1.58 -9.66
C ILE A 87 -2.55 1.87 -10.82
N VAL A 88 -2.72 1.21 -11.97
CA VAL A 88 -2.04 1.58 -13.20
C VAL A 88 -2.96 2.57 -13.91
N GLY A 89 -2.55 3.82 -14.09
CA GLY A 89 -3.29 4.85 -14.83
C GLY A 89 -3.54 4.55 -16.32
N THR A 90 -3.64 3.28 -16.71
CA THR A 90 -4.12 2.81 -17.99
C THR A 90 -5.64 2.83 -17.97
N SER A 91 -6.24 3.69 -18.79
CA SER A 91 -7.63 3.55 -19.21
C SER A 91 -7.86 2.13 -19.72
N ILE A 92 -8.57 1.30 -18.95
CA ILE A 92 -8.95 -0.03 -19.41
C ILE A 92 -9.93 0.15 -20.59
N PRO A 93 -9.62 -0.39 -21.78
CA PRO A 93 -10.53 -0.32 -22.91
C PRO A 93 -11.81 -1.12 -22.61
N ALA A 94 -12.95 -0.57 -23.02
CA ALA A 94 -14.29 -1.05 -22.67
C ALA A 94 -14.61 -2.52 -23.04
N TYR A 95 -13.74 -3.22 -23.78
CA TYR A 95 -13.92 -4.64 -24.09
C TYR A 95 -13.52 -5.59 -22.95
N ALA A 96 -12.69 -5.15 -21.99
CA ALA A 96 -12.19 -5.99 -20.89
C ALA A 96 -13.17 -6.12 -19.70
N ILE A 97 -14.34 -5.48 -19.78
CA ILE A 97 -15.40 -5.53 -18.75
C ILE A 97 -16.58 -6.45 -19.15
N ALA A 98 -16.51 -7.10 -20.32
CA ALA A 98 -17.57 -7.98 -20.81
C ALA A 98 -17.07 -9.43 -20.94
N GLY A 99 -17.50 -10.27 -20.02
CA GLY A 99 -17.32 -11.73 -20.00
C GLY A 99 -17.35 -12.18 -18.54
N GLY A 100 -18.34 -12.93 -18.05
CA GLY A 100 -19.07 -14.03 -18.68
C GLY A 100 -18.81 -15.25 -17.81
#